data_AF-A0A662KFE2-F1
#
_entry.id   AF-A0A662KFE2-F1
#
_cell.length_a   1.000
_cell.length_b   1.000
_cell.length_c   1.000
_cell.angle_alpha   90.00
_cell.angle_beta   90.00
_cell.angle_gamma   90.00
#
_symmetry.space_group_name_H-M   'P 1'
#
loop_
_entity.id
_entity.type
_entity.pdbx_description
1 polymer ?
#
loop_
_entity_poly.entity_id
_entity_poly.type
_entity_poly.pdbx_seq_one_letter_code
_entity_poly.pdbx_strand_id
1 'polypeptide(L)'
;MCISHNFHDYKPLSKPDHYYPLRDNLPIEIPFDPEYAEKVIKNFIKTYVEVSGARGVVIGLSGGVDSAVVSVLCRKILGKRKVKCLFLPEKATPKKDIE
;
A
#
# COMPACT_ATOMS: atom_id res chain seq x y z
N MET A 1 0.52 7.45 -19.16
CA MET A 1 1.72 8.12 -18.62
C MET A 1 2.20 7.30 -17.42
N CYS A 2 2.93 6.22 -17.67
CA CYS A 2 3.62 5.50 -16.60
C CYS A 2 4.84 6.33 -16.23
N ILE A 3 4.89 6.82 -14.99
CA ILE A 3 6.03 7.59 -14.52
C ILE A 3 7.13 6.55 -14.23
N SER A 4 7.99 6.31 -15.22
CA SER A 4 9.26 5.62 -15.03
C SER A 4 10.18 6.56 -14.25
N HIS A 5 10.25 6.40 -12.93
CA HIS A 5 11.34 6.97 -12.15
C HIS A 5 12.13 5.84 -11.52
N ASN A 6 13.45 5.94 -11.69
CA ASN A 6 14.44 5.04 -11.13
C ASN A 6 14.29 5.01 -9.61
N PHE A 7 14.23 3.80 -9.06
CA PHE A 7 14.20 3.48 -7.62
C PHE A 7 15.40 4.03 -6.81
N HIS A 8 16.31 4.78 -7.44
CA HIS A 8 17.57 5.29 -6.87
C HIS A 8 17.38 6.45 -5.87
N ASP A 9 16.31 7.23 -5.97
CA ASP A 9 16.04 8.33 -5.02
C ASP A 9 15.33 7.85 -3.74
N TYR A 10 15.04 6.54 -3.64
CA TYR A 10 14.54 5.94 -2.42
C TYR A 10 15.67 5.90 -1.38
N LYS A 11 15.69 6.88 -0.47
CA LYS A 11 16.55 6.81 0.72
C LYS A 11 15.93 5.80 1.71
N PRO A 12 16.52 4.61 1.91
CA PRO A 12 15.95 3.64 2.82
C PRO A 12 15.92 4.21 4.23
N LEU A 13 14.85 3.92 4.96
CA LEU A 13 14.81 4.09 6.40
C LEU A 13 16.02 3.35 6.99
N SER A 14 16.66 3.93 8.01
CA SER A 14 17.76 3.30 8.74
C SER A 14 17.42 1.85 9.09
N LYS A 15 18.39 0.94 8.93
CA LYS A 15 18.21 -0.50 9.16
C LYS A 15 17.55 -0.76 10.52
N PRO A 16 16.63 -1.73 10.64
CA PRO A 16 16.09 -2.13 11.93
C PRO A 16 17.20 -2.66 12.84
N ASP A 17 17.08 -2.42 14.14
CA ASP A 17 18.07 -2.80 15.16
C ASP A 17 18.17 -4.34 15.36
N HIS A 18 17.27 -5.11 14.78
CA HIS A 18 17.22 -6.57 14.89
C HIS A 18 17.59 -7.25 13.57
N TYR A 19 18.82 -7.77 13.51
CA TYR A 19 19.34 -8.63 12.43
C TYR A 19 19.06 -10.10 12.75
N TYR A 20 18.28 -10.78 11.90
CA TYR A 20 18.04 -12.23 12.01
C TYR A 20 19.09 -12.99 11.18
N PRO A 21 19.96 -13.83 11.79
CA PRO A 21 20.89 -14.66 11.02
C PRO A 21 20.11 -15.77 10.29
N LEU A 22 20.32 -15.88 8.97
CA LEU A 22 19.77 -16.96 8.16
C LEU A 22 20.42 -18.28 8.59
N ARG A 23 19.61 -19.24 9.07
CA ARG A 23 20.04 -20.62 9.33
C ARG A 23 19.52 -21.51 8.21
N ASP A 24 20.41 -22.32 7.63
CA ASP A 24 20.20 -23.01 6.35
C ASP A 24 19.08 -24.06 6.29
N ASN A 25 18.34 -24.35 7.37
CA ASN A 25 17.32 -25.43 7.39
C ASN A 25 16.14 -25.22 8.38
N LEU A 26 15.67 -23.99 8.59
CA LEU A 26 14.40 -23.73 9.28
C LEU A 26 13.29 -23.56 8.22
N PRO A 27 12.01 -23.98 8.45
CA PRO A 27 10.91 -23.47 7.62
C PRO A 27 11.09 -21.96 7.50
N ILE A 28 10.99 -21.44 6.28
CA ILE A 28 11.26 -20.03 5.97
C ILE A 28 10.19 -19.18 6.66
N GLU A 29 10.34 -18.99 7.97
CA GLU A 29 9.72 -17.90 8.70
C GLU A 29 10.47 -16.67 8.23
N ILE A 30 9.98 -16.03 7.17
CA ILE A 30 10.38 -14.67 6.85
C ILE A 30 9.86 -13.84 8.03
N PRO A 31 10.73 -13.29 8.90
CA PRO A 31 10.26 -12.43 9.97
C PRO A 31 9.59 -11.21 9.32
N PHE A 32 8.27 -11.18 9.36
CA PHE A 32 7.47 -10.08 8.84
C PHE A 32 7.22 -9.09 9.97
N ASP A 33 7.70 -7.86 9.78
CA ASP A 33 7.46 -6.72 10.66
C ASP A 33 6.37 -5.82 10.01
N PRO A 34 5.11 -5.92 10.48
CA PRO A 34 4.00 -5.16 9.91
C PRO A 34 4.18 -3.65 10.06
N GLU A 35 4.78 -3.18 11.16
CA GLU A 35 5.03 -1.78 11.44
C GLU A 35 6.06 -1.19 10.47
N TYR A 36 7.14 -1.92 10.22
CA TYR A 36 8.14 -1.54 9.22
C TYR A 36 7.54 -1.53 7.81
N ALA A 37 6.79 -2.57 7.44
CA ALA A 37 6.12 -2.66 6.15
C ALA A 37 5.13 -1.50 5.94
N GLU A 38 4.26 -1.20 6.92
CA GLU A 38 3.34 -0.06 6.86
C GLU A 38 4.11 1.25 6.62
N LYS A 39 5.22 1.46 7.34
CA LYS A 39 6.02 2.69 7.23
C LYS A 39 6.64 2.85 5.84
N VAL A 40 7.23 1.78 5.30
CA VAL A 40 7.81 1.75 3.95
C VAL A 40 6.75 2.04 2.90
N ILE A 41 5.61 1.34 2.95
CA ILE A 41 4.54 1.46 1.96
C ILE A 41 3.92 2.86 2.00
N LYS A 42 3.67 3.43 3.19
CA LYS A 42 3.11 4.79 3.31
C LYS A 42 4.04 5.85 2.74
N ASN A 43 5.34 5.75 3.01
CA ASN A 43 6.31 6.68 2.45
C ASN A 43 6.36 6.57 0.93
N PHE A 44 6.36 5.36 0.39
CA PHE A 44 6.29 5.13 -1.05
C PHE A 44 5.05 5.81 -1.68
N ILE A 45 3.85 5.54 -1.13
CA ILE A 45 2.60 6.14 -1.63
C ILE A 45 2.65 7.67 -1.59
N LYS A 46 3.12 8.24 -0.46
CA LYS A 46 3.22 9.70 -0.30
C LYS A 46 4.11 10.31 -1.37
N THR A 47 5.34 9.81 -1.50
CA THR A 47 6.31 10.31 -2.47
C THR A 47 5.78 10.17 -3.89
N TYR A 48 5.18 9.03 -4.22
CA TYR A 48 4.66 8.80 -5.57
C TYR A 48 3.54 9.78 -5.95
N VAL A 49 2.61 10.03 -5.02
CA VAL A 49 1.52 11.00 -5.23
C VAL A 49 2.08 12.41 -5.36
N GLU A 50 3.05 12.80 -4.53
CA GLU A 50 3.71 14.12 -4.59
C GLU A 50 4.45 14.33 -5.92
N VAL A 51 5.29 13.38 -6.32
CA VAL A 51 6.06 13.44 -7.58
C VAL A 51 5.16 13.42 -8.81
N SER A 52 4.03 12.72 -8.75
CA SER A 52 3.06 12.70 -9.85
C SER A 52 2.32 14.02 -10.07
N GLY A 53 2.38 14.96 -9.12
CA GLY A 53 1.57 16.19 -9.14
C GLY A 53 0.06 15.93 -8.97
N ALA A 54 -0.34 14.71 -8.61
CA ALA A 54 -1.73 14.36 -8.44
C ALA A 54 -2.34 14.98 -7.18
N ARG A 55 -3.63 15.33 -7.26
CA ARG A 55 -4.38 15.89 -6.11
C ARG A 55 -4.74 14.84 -5.05
N GLY A 56 -4.63 13.56 -5.40
CA GLY A 56 -5.05 12.43 -4.59
C GLY A 56 -5.11 11.14 -5.40
N VAL A 57 -5.72 10.11 -4.82
CA VAL A 57 -5.83 8.77 -5.40
C VAL A 57 -7.28 8.32 -5.53
N VAL A 58 -7.54 7.46 -6.52
CA VAL A 58 -8.80 6.74 -6.69
C VAL A 58 -8.52 5.25 -6.52
N ILE A 59 -9.30 4.56 -5.70
CA ILE A 59 -9.09 3.15 -5.33
C ILE A 59 -10.36 2.37 -5.64
N GLY A 60 -10.26 1.31 -6.43
CA GLY A 60 -11.34 0.34 -6.61
C GLY A 60 -11.47 -0.56 -5.39
N LEU A 61 -12.68 -0.70 -4.84
CA LEU A 61 -13.01 -1.62 -3.76
C LEU A 61 -13.69 -2.86 -4.34
N SER A 62 -13.09 -4.03 -4.12
CA SER A 62 -13.63 -5.33 -4.56
C SER A 62 -14.28 -6.13 -3.42
N GLY A 63 -14.15 -5.66 -2.17
CA GLY A 63 -14.49 -6.43 -0.97
C GLY A 63 -13.34 -7.30 -0.43
N GLY A 64 -12.22 -7.39 -1.16
CA GLY A 64 -11.02 -8.10 -0.71
C GLY A 64 -10.16 -7.29 0.26
N VAL A 65 -9.42 -8.02 1.11
CA VAL A 65 -8.52 -7.45 2.12
C VAL A 65 -7.47 -6.52 1.53
N ASP A 66 -6.95 -6.82 0.34
CA ASP A 66 -5.91 -6.01 -0.31
C ASP A 66 -6.39 -4.58 -0.57
N SER A 67 -7.55 -4.43 -1.23
CA SER A 67 -8.15 -3.13 -1.52
C SER A 67 -8.51 -2.36 -0.24
N ALA A 68 -8.94 -3.07 0.79
CA ALA A 68 -9.23 -2.49 2.10
C ALA A 68 -7.97 -1.94 2.77
N VAL A 69 -6.89 -2.73 2.85
CA VAL A 69 -5.60 -2.32 3.42
C VAL A 69 -5.04 -1.11 2.67
N VAL A 70 -5.00 -1.15 1.34
CA VAL A 70 -4.54 -0.03 0.52
C VAL A 70 -5.35 1.24 0.79
N SER A 71 -6.68 1.13 0.89
CA SER A 71 -7.54 2.29 1.18
C SER A 71 -7.25 2.93 2.54
N VAL A 72 -7.00 2.10 3.57
CA VAL A 72 -6.66 2.55 4.93
C VAL A 72 -5.29 3.23 4.94
N LEU A 73 -4.28 2.64 4.30
CA LEU A 73 -2.93 3.21 4.22
C LEU A 73 -2.94 4.56 3.48
N CYS A 74 -3.61 4.64 2.33
CA CYS A 74 -3.79 5.88 1.59
C CYS A 74 -4.49 6.94 2.43
N ARG A 75 -5.54 6.59 3.17
CA ARG A 75 -6.25 7.52 4.06
C ARG A 75 -5.37 8.02 5.21
N LYS A 76 -4.57 7.13 5.82
CA LYS A 76 -3.63 7.46 6.90
C LYS A 76 -2.57 8.47 6.45
N ILE A 77 -2.09 8.40 5.21
CA ILE A 77 -0.96 9.22 4.74
C ILE A 77 -1.37 10.46 3.94
N LEU A 78 -2.42 10.38 3.11
CA LEU A 78 -2.87 11.49 2.26
C LEU A 78 -4.03 12.29 2.89
N GLY A 79 -4.73 11.69 3.85
CA GLY A 79 -5.94 12.24 4.46
C GLY A 79 -7.22 11.99 3.66
N LYS A 80 -8.36 12.05 4.35
CA LYS A 80 -9.69 11.69 3.80
C LYS A 80 -10.07 12.43 2.51
N ARG A 81 -9.69 13.71 2.36
CA ARG A 81 -10.07 14.53 1.20
C ARG A 81 -9.35 14.14 -0.10
N LYS A 82 -8.21 13.44 0.00
CA LYS A 82 -7.36 13.06 -1.13
C LYS A 82 -7.54 11.60 -1.55
N VAL A 83 -8.49 10.87 -0.95
CA VAL A 83 -8.73 9.45 -1.26
C VAL A 83 -10.19 9.28 -1.64
N LYS A 84 -10.44 8.78 -2.85
CA LYS A 84 -11.77 8.39 -3.30
C LYS A 84 -11.81 6.88 -3.52
N CYS A 85 -12.75 6.21 -2.88
CA CYS A 85 -12.99 4.79 -3.10
C CYS A 85 -14.18 4.61 -4.06
N LEU A 86 -14.03 3.72 -5.03
CA LEU A 86 -15.07 3.36 -5.99
C LEU A 86 -15.40 1.89 -5.82
N PHE A 87 -16.67 1.59 -5.58
CA PHE A 87 -17.19 0.25 -5.75
C PHE A 87 -17.58 0.05 -7.22
N LEU A 88 -17.09 -1.01 -7.85
CA LEU A 88 -17.27 -1.30 -9.28
C LEU A 88 -17.98 -2.64 -9.47
N PRO A 89 -19.31 -2.70 -9.25
CA PRO A 89 -20.06 -3.95 -9.35
C PRO A 89 -20.23 -4.42 -10.80
N GLU A 90 -20.34 -5.73 -10.97
CA GLU A 90 -20.71 -6.39 -12.22
C GLU A 90 -22.04 -7.16 -12.05
N LYS A 91 -22.60 -7.71 -13.13
CA LYS A 91 -23.79 -8.57 -13.11
C LYS A 91 -23.71 -9.75 -12.14
N ALA A 92 -22.50 -10.26 -11.90
CA ALA A 92 -22.24 -11.34 -10.96
C ALA A 92 -22.11 -10.87 -9.50
N THR A 93 -22.03 -9.55 -9.25
CA THR A 93 -21.97 -9.01 -7.90
C THR A 93 -23.32 -9.22 -7.21
N PRO A 94 -23.36 -9.89 -6.03
CA PRO A 94 -24.59 -10.09 -5.29
C PRO A 94 -25.30 -8.77 -5.00
N LYS A 95 -26.64 -8.74 -5.14
CA LYS A 95 -27.44 -7.52 -4.86
C LYS A 95 -27.20 -6.96 -3.46
N LYS A 96 -27.01 -7.84 -2.48
CA LYS A 96 -26.68 -7.49 -1.09
C LYS A 96 -25.40 -6.66 -0.90
N ASP A 97 -24.49 -6.68 -1.88
CA ASP A 97 -23.23 -5.93 -1.82
C ASP A 97 -23.34 -4.58 -2.55
N ILE A 98 -24.46 -4.35 -3.25
CA ILE A 98 -24.78 -3.11 -3.98
C ILE A 98 -25.78 -2.25 -3.19
N GLU A 99 -26.73 -2.88 -2.50
CA GLU A 99 -27.75 -2.27 -1.63
C GLU A 99 -27.19 -1.86 -0.26
#